data_AF-A0A970YZM5-F1
#
_entry.id   AF-A0A970YZM5-F1
#
_cell.length_a   1.000
_cell.length_b   1.000
_cell.length_c   1.000
_cell.angle_alpha   90.00
_cell.angle_beta   90.00
_cell.angle_gamma   90.00
#
_symmetry.space_group_name_H-M   'P 1'
#
loop_
_entity.id
_entity.type
_entity.pdbx_description
1 polymer ?
#
loop_
_entity_poly.entity_id
_entity_poly.type
_entity_poly.pdbx_seq_one_letter_code
_entity_poly.pdbx_strand_id
1 'polypeptide(L)'
;MKISLIILVIFFLVSRNYSQSFWELPNVDRHLLLSAFDYDTTKTNLKKIILNRRIDPYRYFDALVILAQKYKETEKDFILSSLYTENSDSLDGAEKARRLYKEKYLYDNIIKGYYGLPEAVDNLIAFANDNSYVAYPACENKMNAVLFLAKGGIYNNFDALKDEYINNYCSVSRHLISNYYGKKLEFRQEILTVIEGKIRENLNDWNNTIPYIVDIEIIGCDAVTGVLDKMLTENMSSESRSGLLRELEKCDMLNQPERIMKVIPIENDPEYRCRYYPYLPFIFNGEAAPADNDKYRDMRGYVMPKFINFLKERILVEESQSCREDAEYFIKKFKPFKPDSTHLLQYLMDDFQNYLEEVNNYGWINENTKYAEYKTQLEYAETNIA
;
A
#
# COMPACT_ATOMS: atom_id res chain seq x y z
N MET A 1 48.15 17.21 -30.38
CA MET A 1 48.26 17.85 -29.06
C MET A 1 46.95 18.44 -28.52
N LYS A 2 46.12 19.14 -29.32
CA LYS A 2 44.85 19.72 -28.85
C LYS A 2 43.76 18.69 -28.45
N ILE A 3 43.71 17.54 -29.11
CA ILE A 3 42.72 16.48 -28.81
C ILE A 3 43.01 15.80 -27.46
N SER A 4 44.28 15.54 -27.13
CA SER A 4 44.66 14.97 -25.83
C SER A 4 44.35 15.89 -24.66
N LEU A 5 44.45 17.21 -24.83
CA LEU A 5 44.10 18.17 -23.77
C LEU A 5 42.59 18.20 -23.51
N ILE A 6 41.77 18.09 -24.57
CA ILE A 6 40.31 18.04 -24.46
C ILE A 6 39.85 16.74 -23.80
N ILE A 7 40.44 15.60 -24.13
CA ILE A 7 40.15 14.31 -23.47
C ILE A 7 40.50 14.36 -21.99
N LEU A 8 41.63 14.98 -21.61
CA LEU A 8 42.06 15.11 -20.23
C LEU A 8 41.16 16.06 -19.41
N VAL A 9 40.66 17.14 -20.04
CA VAL A 9 39.69 18.07 -19.44
C VAL A 9 38.31 17.41 -19.31
N ILE A 10 37.87 16.62 -20.28
CA ILE A 10 36.64 15.82 -20.18
C ILE A 10 36.81 14.75 -19.08
N PHE A 11 37.96 14.09 -18.96
CA PHE A 11 38.23 13.16 -17.86
C PHE A 11 38.22 13.86 -16.50
N PHE A 12 38.77 15.08 -16.40
CA PHE A 12 38.74 15.88 -15.16
C PHE A 12 37.36 16.46 -14.81
N LEU A 13 36.54 16.75 -15.82
CA LEU A 13 35.16 17.22 -15.64
C LEU A 13 34.21 16.06 -15.31
N VAL A 14 34.46 14.86 -15.84
CA VAL A 14 33.72 13.63 -15.51
C VAL A 14 34.21 13.02 -14.19
N SER A 15 35.46 13.26 -13.75
CA SER A 15 35.95 12.82 -12.44
C SER A 15 35.43 13.65 -11.26
N ARG A 16 34.65 14.71 -11.52
CA ARG A 16 33.76 15.33 -10.52
C ARG A 16 32.38 14.67 -10.51
N ASN A 17 32.29 13.39 -10.89
CA ASN A 17 31.22 12.54 -10.42
C ASN A 17 31.35 12.45 -8.89
N TYR A 18 30.65 13.34 -8.19
CA TYR A 18 30.22 13.01 -6.83
C TYR A 18 29.60 11.63 -6.93
N SER A 19 30.15 10.65 -6.20
CA SER A 19 29.54 9.33 -6.12
C SER A 19 28.08 9.54 -5.75
N GLN A 20 27.19 9.14 -6.66
CA GLN A 20 25.77 9.29 -6.44
C GLN A 20 25.42 8.50 -5.19
N SER A 21 24.67 9.13 -4.28
CA SER A 21 24.20 8.45 -3.08
C SER A 21 23.43 7.19 -3.48
N PHE A 22 23.67 6.07 -2.80
CA PHE A 22 22.85 4.87 -2.98
C PHE A 22 21.48 5.03 -2.33
N TRP A 23 21.36 5.83 -1.27
CA TRP A 23 20.11 6.03 -0.55
C TRP A 23 20.08 7.33 0.23
N GLU A 24 18.87 7.86 0.45
CA GLU A 24 18.68 9.01 1.32
C GLU A 24 18.65 8.60 2.81
N LEU A 25 19.16 9.50 3.65
CA LEU A 25 19.07 9.37 5.11
C LEU A 25 17.67 9.79 5.60
N PRO A 26 17.20 9.27 6.75
CA PRO A 26 15.93 9.70 7.31
C PRO A 26 15.93 11.20 7.64
N ASN A 27 14.75 11.81 7.73
CA ASN A 27 14.65 13.24 8.05
C ASN A 27 15.15 13.52 9.48
N VAL A 28 16.03 14.52 9.61
CA VAL A 28 16.52 15.10 10.88
C VAL A 28 15.43 15.26 11.93
N ASP A 29 14.24 15.74 11.56
CA ASP A 29 13.16 16.03 12.52
C ASP A 29 12.71 14.78 13.30
N ARG A 30 12.76 13.59 12.69
CA ARG A 30 12.46 12.34 13.39
C ARG A 30 13.56 11.96 14.41
N HIS A 31 14.81 12.28 14.11
CA HIS A 31 15.96 12.06 15.00
C HIS A 31 16.06 13.12 16.10
N LEU A 32 15.45 14.29 15.92
CA LEU A 32 15.30 15.30 16.98
C LEU A 32 14.17 14.96 17.97
N LEU A 33 13.15 14.20 17.54
CA LEU A 33 11.97 13.87 18.34
C LEU A 33 12.11 12.59 19.19
N LEU A 34 12.82 11.58 18.69
CA LEU A 34 12.93 10.25 19.35
C LEU A 34 14.05 10.16 20.38
N SER A 35 14.69 11.28 20.61
CA SER A 35 15.98 11.35 21.20
C SER A 35 15.74 12.06 22.53
N ALA A 36 15.93 11.34 23.65
CA ALA A 36 15.77 11.87 25.00
C ALA A 36 16.87 12.91 25.32
N PHE A 37 16.88 14.01 24.56
CA PHE A 37 18.04 14.87 24.33
C PHE A 37 18.02 16.13 25.19
N ASP A 38 19.22 16.48 25.65
CA ASP A 38 19.70 17.87 25.61
C ASP A 38 19.81 18.28 24.13
N TYR A 39 19.07 19.31 23.72
CA TYR A 39 18.89 19.80 22.34
C TYR A 39 20.16 20.35 21.64
N ASP A 40 21.37 20.08 22.14
CA ASP A 40 22.60 20.64 21.60
C ASP A 40 23.07 19.91 20.31
N THR A 41 22.58 20.41 19.18
CA THR A 41 22.97 19.97 17.83
C THR A 41 24.13 20.77 17.24
N THR A 42 24.94 21.43 18.09
CA THR A 42 26.14 22.12 17.61
C THR A 42 27.15 21.13 17.03
N LYS A 43 27.87 21.54 15.99
CA LYS A 43 28.94 20.75 15.35
C LYS A 43 29.91 20.17 16.38
N THR A 44 30.34 20.95 17.37
CA THR A 44 31.28 20.50 18.41
C THR A 44 30.71 19.34 19.23
N ASN A 45 29.45 19.43 19.66
CA ASN A 45 28.81 18.37 20.44
C ASN A 45 28.60 17.10 19.61
N LEU A 46 28.11 17.24 18.37
CA LEU A 46 27.91 16.10 17.45
C LEU A 46 29.22 15.33 17.20
N LYS A 47 30.33 16.03 16.96
CA LYS A 47 31.65 15.40 16.82
C LYS A 47 32.09 14.67 18.08
N LYS A 48 31.85 15.25 19.26
CA LYS A 48 32.16 14.63 20.55
C LYS A 48 31.37 13.33 20.75
N ILE A 49 30.11 13.30 20.33
CA ILE A 49 29.27 12.09 20.35
C ILE A 49 29.84 11.02 19.43
N ILE A 50 30.14 11.37 18.17
CA ILE A 50 30.68 10.45 17.15
C ILE A 50 32.01 9.83 17.60
N LEU A 51 32.91 10.62 18.19
CA LEU A 51 34.22 10.13 18.66
C LEU A 51 34.14 9.29 19.94
N ASN A 52 33.00 9.26 20.64
CA ASN A 52 32.84 8.47 21.86
C ASN A 52 32.54 7.00 21.54
N ARG A 53 33.56 6.14 21.65
CA ARG A 53 33.44 4.70 21.40
C ARG A 53 32.38 3.99 22.24
N ARG A 54 32.08 4.49 23.45
CA ARG A 54 31.11 3.89 24.38
C ARG A 54 29.70 4.47 24.28
N ILE A 55 29.47 5.41 23.36
CA ILE A 55 28.12 5.95 23.18
C ILE A 55 27.18 4.87 22.66
N ASP A 56 25.93 4.96 23.09
CA ASP A 56 24.80 4.20 22.56
C ASP A 56 24.71 4.32 21.02
N PRO A 57 24.47 3.22 20.27
CA PRO A 57 24.50 3.24 18.81
C PRO A 57 23.41 4.09 18.17
N TYR A 58 22.23 4.22 18.78
CA TYR A 58 21.19 5.12 18.26
C TYR A 58 21.63 6.57 18.36
N ARG A 59 22.19 6.98 19.52
CA ARG A 59 22.77 8.33 19.68
C ARG A 59 23.93 8.60 18.73
N TYR A 60 24.74 7.57 18.45
CA TYR A 60 25.80 7.65 17.46
C TYR A 60 25.23 7.91 16.07
N PHE A 61 24.21 7.16 15.65
CA PHE A 61 23.58 7.29 14.36
C PHE A 61 22.86 8.63 14.19
N ASP A 62 22.10 9.08 15.21
CA ASP A 62 21.45 10.39 15.21
C ASP A 62 22.48 11.51 14.98
N ALA A 63 23.60 11.46 15.70
CA ALA A 63 24.65 12.46 15.54
C ALA A 63 25.28 12.43 14.13
N LEU A 64 25.48 11.25 13.55
CA LEU A 64 25.96 11.10 12.19
C LEU A 64 24.96 11.66 11.17
N VAL A 65 23.68 11.33 11.28
CA VAL A 65 22.61 11.81 10.38
C VAL A 65 22.50 13.33 10.44
N ILE A 66 22.41 13.90 11.65
CA ILE A 66 22.33 15.36 11.84
C ILE A 66 23.57 16.04 11.25
N LEU A 67 24.77 15.51 11.53
CA LEU A 67 26.01 16.10 11.01
C LEU A 67 26.08 16.01 9.47
N ALA A 68 25.70 14.87 8.91
CA ALA A 68 25.71 14.60 7.46
C ALA A 68 24.69 15.42 6.67
N GLN A 69 23.52 15.72 7.25
CA GLN A 69 22.46 16.49 6.59
C GLN A 69 22.60 18.00 6.83
N LYS A 70 22.87 18.44 8.07
CA LYS A 70 22.95 19.88 8.42
C LYS A 70 24.29 20.52 8.05
N TYR A 71 25.38 19.74 8.02
CA TYR A 71 26.73 20.24 7.79
C TYR A 71 27.46 19.48 6.66
N LYS A 72 26.70 18.99 5.66
CA LYS A 72 27.16 18.13 4.56
C LYS A 72 28.45 18.61 3.89
N GLU A 73 28.51 19.89 3.54
CA GLU A 73 29.61 20.48 2.76
C GLU A 73 30.89 20.67 3.58
N THR A 74 30.80 20.82 4.90
CA THR A 74 31.98 21.12 5.74
C THR A 74 32.48 19.93 6.55
N GLU A 75 31.66 18.90 6.73
CA GLU A 75 31.97 17.79 7.66
C GLU A 75 32.12 16.42 7.00
N LYS A 76 31.96 16.32 5.68
CA LYS A 76 32.10 15.06 4.94
C LYS A 76 33.39 14.30 5.32
N ASP A 77 34.54 14.97 5.23
CA ASP A 77 35.84 14.33 5.48
C ASP A 77 35.98 13.87 6.94
N PHE A 78 35.51 14.68 7.89
CA PHE A 78 35.47 14.29 9.30
C PHE A 78 34.59 13.06 9.50
N ILE A 79 33.38 13.06 8.93
CA ILE A 79 32.44 11.95 9.05
C ILE A 79 33.09 10.69 8.50
N LEU A 80 33.53 10.68 7.24
CA LEU A 80 34.11 9.51 6.58
C LEU A 80 35.35 8.98 7.32
N SER A 81 36.21 9.86 7.83
CA SER A 81 37.37 9.46 8.63
C SER A 81 37.01 8.84 9.99
N SER A 82 35.78 9.06 10.46
CA SER A 82 35.27 8.57 11.74
C SER A 82 34.49 7.25 11.65
N LEU A 83 34.24 6.73 10.44
CA LEU A 83 33.50 5.48 10.18
C LEU A 83 34.44 4.27 10.17
N TYR A 84 35.02 3.96 11.32
CA TYR A 84 36.06 2.92 11.47
C TYR A 84 35.65 1.76 12.39
N THR A 85 34.36 1.46 12.50
CA THR A 85 33.94 0.31 13.31
C THR A 85 34.45 -0.98 12.68
N GLU A 86 35.40 -1.66 13.32
CA GLU A 86 35.90 -2.97 12.86
C GLU A 86 34.80 -4.05 12.98
N ASN A 87 34.82 -5.03 12.07
CA ASN A 87 33.92 -6.17 12.15
C ASN A 87 34.24 -6.99 13.43
N SER A 88 33.23 -7.24 14.25
CA SER A 88 33.36 -7.58 15.68
C SER A 88 34.01 -8.93 16.01
N ASP A 89 34.38 -9.71 15.00
CA ASP A 89 34.92 -11.07 15.15
C ASP A 89 36.31 -11.09 15.81
N SER A 90 36.98 -9.94 15.89
CA SER A 90 38.28 -9.75 16.54
C SER A 90 38.19 -9.38 18.04
N LEU A 91 36.99 -9.14 18.58
CA LEU A 91 36.82 -8.61 19.94
C LEU A 91 36.66 -9.72 20.99
N ASP A 92 37.70 -9.90 21.80
CA ASP A 92 37.66 -10.64 23.06
C ASP A 92 36.93 -9.79 24.11
N GLY A 93 35.62 -10.01 24.28
CA GLY A 93 34.79 -9.17 25.13
C GLY A 93 33.38 -9.72 25.33
N ALA A 94 32.75 -9.27 26.42
CA ALA A 94 31.38 -9.60 26.77
C ALA A 94 30.41 -9.32 25.61
N GLU A 95 29.42 -10.19 25.42
CA GLU A 95 28.43 -10.17 24.33
C GLU A 95 27.79 -8.79 24.08
N LYS A 96 27.58 -8.01 25.15
CA LYS A 96 27.09 -6.62 25.09
C LYS A 96 28.00 -5.68 24.28
N ALA A 97 29.32 -5.81 24.38
CA ALA A 97 30.25 -5.01 23.60
C ALA A 97 30.16 -5.36 22.12
N ARG A 98 30.18 -6.66 21.78
CA ARG A 98 30.04 -7.14 20.39
C ARG A 98 28.76 -6.61 19.73
N ARG A 99 27.64 -6.59 20.47
CA ARG A 99 26.37 -6.01 19.98
C ARG A 99 26.51 -4.54 19.60
N LEU A 100 27.09 -3.71 20.47
CA LEU A 100 27.27 -2.27 20.23
C LEU A 100 28.13 -2.01 18.98
N TYR A 101 29.17 -2.82 18.77
CA TYR A 101 30.04 -2.71 17.59
C TYR A 101 29.30 -3.11 16.31
N LYS A 102 28.50 -4.20 16.31
CA LYS A 102 27.72 -4.59 15.13
C LYS A 102 26.68 -3.53 14.71
N GLU A 103 25.99 -2.92 15.66
CA GLU A 103 25.03 -1.83 15.37
C GLU A 103 25.72 -0.59 14.80
N LYS A 104 26.87 -0.18 15.38
CA LYS A 104 27.66 0.92 14.82
C LYS A 104 28.19 0.59 13.43
N TYR A 105 28.62 -0.65 13.20
CA TYR A 105 29.06 -1.10 11.88
C TYR A 105 27.95 -0.99 10.83
N LEU A 106 26.72 -1.37 11.17
CA LEU A 106 25.55 -1.15 10.32
C LEU A 106 25.38 0.35 9.99
N TYR A 107 25.41 1.22 11.00
CA TYR A 107 25.25 2.66 10.82
C TYR A 107 26.39 3.31 10.02
N ASP A 108 27.63 2.88 10.23
CA ASP A 108 28.77 3.31 9.44
C ASP A 108 28.53 3.04 7.96
N ASN A 109 28.10 1.82 7.62
CA ASN A 109 27.84 1.44 6.23
C ASN A 109 26.63 2.17 5.64
N ILE A 110 25.60 2.47 6.44
CA ILE A 110 24.48 3.33 6.01
C ILE A 110 25.00 4.73 5.63
N ILE A 111 25.85 5.35 6.44
CA ILE A 111 26.41 6.68 6.14
C ILE A 111 27.37 6.62 4.94
N LYS A 112 28.20 5.58 4.84
CA LYS A 112 29.07 5.35 3.68
C LYS A 112 28.27 5.29 2.38
N GLY A 113 27.14 4.58 2.38
CA GLY A 113 26.30 4.49 1.19
C GLY A 113 25.54 5.77 0.85
N TYR A 114 25.19 6.60 1.85
CA TYR A 114 24.70 7.98 1.62
C TYR A 114 25.74 8.85 0.90
N TYR A 115 27.03 8.61 1.16
CA TYR A 115 28.12 9.26 0.42
C TYR A 115 28.53 8.50 -0.85
N GLY A 116 27.82 7.43 -1.24
CA GLY A 116 28.06 6.67 -2.47
C GLY A 116 29.34 5.83 -2.46
N LEU A 117 29.83 5.40 -1.29
CA LEU A 117 30.99 4.50 -1.21
C LEU A 117 30.57 3.06 -1.54
N PRO A 118 31.12 2.42 -2.60
CA PRO A 118 30.66 1.10 -3.07
C PRO A 118 30.75 -0.02 -2.02
N GLU A 119 31.78 0.02 -1.18
CA GLU A 119 32.00 -0.94 -0.08
C GLU A 119 30.81 -1.01 0.89
N ALA A 120 29.99 0.04 0.99
CA ALA A 120 28.79 0.03 1.82
C ALA A 120 27.81 -1.06 1.39
N VAL A 121 27.66 -1.27 0.08
CA VAL A 121 26.75 -2.27 -0.47
C VAL A 121 27.21 -3.68 -0.09
N ASP A 122 28.46 -4.01 -0.38
CA ASP A 122 29.02 -5.33 -0.09
C ASP A 122 28.97 -5.64 1.42
N ASN A 123 29.28 -4.65 2.26
CA ASN A 123 29.23 -4.79 3.70
C ASN A 123 27.80 -4.99 4.23
N LEU A 124 26.80 -4.27 3.70
CA LEU A 124 25.41 -4.47 4.10
C LEU A 124 24.87 -5.81 3.62
N ILE A 125 25.28 -6.30 2.45
CA ILE A 125 24.93 -7.66 1.97
C ILE A 125 25.50 -8.70 2.93
N ALA A 126 26.79 -8.58 3.28
CA ALA A 126 27.42 -9.48 4.23
C ALA A 126 26.74 -9.44 5.60
N PHE A 127 26.38 -8.24 6.08
CA PHE A 127 25.68 -8.05 7.35
C PHE A 127 24.28 -8.67 7.36
N ALA A 128 23.50 -8.48 6.29
CA ALA A 128 22.16 -9.06 6.17
C ALA A 128 22.17 -10.60 6.20
N ASN A 129 23.24 -11.21 5.66
CA ASN A 129 23.41 -12.66 5.59
C ASN A 129 24.11 -13.28 6.83
N ASP A 130 24.52 -12.47 7.80
CA ASP A 130 25.24 -12.95 8.98
C ASP A 130 24.32 -13.67 9.98
N ASN A 131 24.31 -14.99 9.96
CA ASN A 131 23.54 -15.83 10.88
C ASN A 131 24.15 -15.99 12.28
N SER A 132 25.36 -15.47 12.53
CA SER A 132 25.96 -15.46 13.88
C SER A 132 25.26 -14.49 14.84
N TYR A 133 24.34 -13.67 14.32
CA TYR A 133 23.64 -12.64 15.05
C TYR A 133 22.36 -13.20 15.69
N VAL A 134 22.48 -13.71 16.92
CA VAL A 134 21.38 -14.39 17.65
C VAL A 134 20.78 -13.50 18.77
N ALA A 135 21.27 -12.28 18.99
CA ALA A 135 20.87 -11.44 20.12
C ALA A 135 19.83 -10.36 19.74
N TYR A 136 18.70 -10.31 20.44
CA TYR A 136 17.69 -9.26 20.31
C TYR A 136 18.30 -7.84 20.39
N PRO A 137 17.94 -6.90 19.47
CA PRO A 137 16.98 -7.04 18.37
C PRO A 137 17.66 -7.50 17.06
N ALA A 138 18.07 -8.77 17.00
CA ALA A 138 18.89 -9.28 15.90
C ALA A 138 18.24 -9.10 14.52
N CYS A 139 16.93 -9.34 14.47
CA CYS A 139 16.17 -9.24 13.25
C CYS A 139 16.03 -7.78 12.78
N GLU A 140 15.85 -6.80 13.67
CA GLU A 140 15.69 -5.39 13.27
C GLU A 140 16.93 -4.86 12.54
N ASN A 141 18.14 -5.15 13.03
CA ASN A 141 19.36 -4.67 12.38
C ASN A 141 19.60 -5.35 11.03
N LYS A 142 19.32 -6.66 10.91
CA LYS A 142 19.37 -7.35 9.62
C LYS A 142 18.39 -6.73 8.63
N MET A 143 17.14 -6.55 9.04
CA MET A 143 16.11 -5.96 8.19
C MET A 143 16.39 -4.49 7.87
N ASN A 144 17.06 -3.75 8.76
CA ASN A 144 17.54 -2.40 8.46
C ASN A 144 18.63 -2.42 7.37
N ALA A 145 19.56 -3.37 7.38
CA ALA A 145 20.52 -3.54 6.28
C ALA A 145 19.77 -3.81 4.95
N VAL A 146 18.81 -4.74 4.96
CA VAL A 146 17.97 -5.05 3.78
C VAL A 146 17.16 -3.83 3.32
N LEU A 147 16.67 -3.00 4.25
CA LEU A 147 15.95 -1.76 3.95
C LEU A 147 16.82 -0.78 3.16
N PHE A 148 18.06 -0.55 3.59
CA PHE A 148 18.96 0.36 2.89
C PHE A 148 19.42 -0.20 1.54
N LEU A 149 19.66 -1.51 1.44
CA LEU A 149 19.89 -2.18 0.16
C LEU A 149 18.69 -1.99 -0.79
N ALA A 150 17.47 -2.19 -0.31
CA ALA A 150 16.25 -2.00 -1.11
C ALA A 150 16.03 -0.54 -1.53
N LYS A 151 16.39 0.44 -0.69
CA LYS A 151 16.42 1.86 -1.06
C LYS A 151 17.41 2.15 -2.18
N GLY A 152 18.54 1.44 -2.20
CA GLY A 152 19.51 1.45 -3.28
C GLY A 152 19.15 0.61 -4.50
N GLY A 153 17.95 0.00 -4.53
CA GLY A 153 17.48 -0.83 -5.64
C GLY A 153 18.07 -2.24 -5.67
N ILE A 154 18.60 -2.73 -4.55
CA ILE A 154 19.23 -4.05 -4.42
C ILE A 154 18.30 -4.98 -3.64
N TYR A 155 17.90 -6.10 -4.27
CA TYR A 155 16.82 -6.97 -3.78
C TYR A 155 17.23 -8.44 -3.55
N ASN A 156 18.53 -8.69 -3.34
CA ASN A 156 19.08 -10.05 -3.25
C ASN A 156 18.64 -10.84 -2.01
N ASN A 157 17.98 -10.20 -1.04
CA ASN A 157 17.61 -10.80 0.24
C ASN A 157 16.13 -11.23 0.32
N PHE A 158 15.48 -11.43 -0.83
CA PHE A 158 14.04 -11.72 -0.87
C PHE A 158 13.64 -12.96 -0.06
N ASP A 159 14.33 -14.09 -0.21
CA ASP A 159 13.95 -15.33 0.49
C ASP A 159 14.07 -15.20 2.00
N ALA A 160 15.17 -14.62 2.50
CA ALA A 160 15.34 -14.36 3.92
C ALA A 160 14.26 -13.39 4.45
N LEU A 161 13.96 -12.33 3.71
CA LEU A 161 12.90 -11.39 4.06
C LEU A 161 11.52 -12.07 4.11
N LYS A 162 11.23 -12.94 3.14
CA LYS A 162 9.98 -13.70 3.04
C LYS A 162 9.81 -14.64 4.23
N ASP A 163 10.87 -15.35 4.62
CA ASP A 163 10.86 -16.23 5.78
C ASP A 163 10.64 -15.45 7.09
N GLU A 164 11.29 -14.30 7.25
CA GLU A 164 11.08 -13.40 8.39
C GLU A 164 9.65 -12.87 8.47
N TYR A 165 9.05 -12.55 7.31
CA TYR A 165 7.65 -12.11 7.21
C TYR A 165 6.68 -13.23 7.62
N ILE A 166 6.86 -14.44 7.08
CA ILE A 166 5.98 -15.59 7.36
C ILE A 166 5.96 -15.94 8.84
N ASN A 167 7.11 -15.84 9.50
CA ASN A 167 7.24 -16.17 10.91
C ASN A 167 6.96 -14.98 11.85
N ASN A 168 6.62 -13.80 11.29
CA ASN A 168 6.26 -12.58 12.00
C ASN A 168 7.28 -12.15 13.07
N TYR A 169 8.58 -12.32 12.77
CA TYR A 169 9.64 -12.06 13.74
C TYR A 169 9.97 -10.57 13.90
N CYS A 170 9.70 -9.73 12.90
CA CYS A 170 10.09 -8.31 12.92
C CYS A 170 9.16 -7.41 12.11
N SER A 171 8.78 -6.27 12.69
CA SER A 171 7.94 -5.25 12.05
C SER A 171 8.55 -4.65 10.78
N VAL A 172 9.88 -4.56 10.70
CA VAL A 172 10.61 -4.02 9.54
C VAL A 172 10.42 -4.91 8.30
N SER A 173 10.28 -6.23 8.49
CA SER A 173 10.06 -7.18 7.39
C SER A 173 8.77 -6.86 6.63
N ARG A 174 7.69 -6.52 7.35
CA ARG A 174 6.40 -6.13 6.76
C ARG A 174 6.50 -4.83 5.96
N HIS A 175 7.23 -3.84 6.49
CA HIS A 175 7.47 -2.60 5.78
C HIS A 175 8.24 -2.84 4.47
N LEU A 176 9.28 -3.66 4.50
CA LEU A 176 10.06 -4.05 3.33
C LEU A 176 9.23 -4.78 2.26
N ILE A 177 8.44 -5.78 2.68
CA ILE A 177 7.57 -6.54 1.79
C ILE A 177 6.56 -5.63 1.10
N SER A 178 5.86 -4.77 1.84
CA SER A 178 4.77 -3.96 1.26
C SER A 178 5.26 -2.72 0.50
N ASN A 179 6.27 -2.01 1.02
CA ASN A 179 6.70 -0.71 0.47
C ASN A 179 7.80 -0.83 -0.60
N TYR A 180 8.58 -1.92 -0.60
CA TYR A 180 9.72 -2.07 -1.50
C TYR A 180 9.55 -3.26 -2.44
N TYR A 181 9.51 -4.49 -1.91
CA TYR A 181 9.53 -5.69 -2.75
C TYR A 181 8.18 -5.91 -3.46
N GLY A 182 7.04 -5.68 -2.81
CA GLY A 182 5.70 -5.82 -3.40
C GLY A 182 5.40 -4.82 -4.52
N LYS A 183 6.22 -3.78 -4.66
CA LYS A 183 6.17 -2.81 -5.76
C LYS A 183 6.96 -3.27 -7.00
N LYS A 184 7.74 -4.35 -6.90
CA LYS A 184 8.52 -4.90 -8.01
C LYS A 184 7.78 -6.07 -8.64
N LEU A 185 7.59 -6.02 -9.96
CA LEU A 185 6.88 -7.04 -10.73
C LEU A 185 7.45 -8.44 -10.50
N GLU A 186 8.76 -8.55 -10.34
CA GLU A 186 9.47 -9.83 -10.15
C GLU A 186 9.14 -10.54 -8.83
N PHE A 187 8.81 -9.81 -7.75
CA PHE A 187 8.49 -10.40 -6.44
C PHE A 187 7.00 -10.34 -6.08
N ARG A 188 6.25 -9.44 -6.73
CA ARG A 188 4.87 -9.08 -6.36
C ARG A 188 3.97 -10.31 -6.23
N GLN A 189 3.96 -11.21 -7.22
CA GLN A 189 3.03 -12.33 -7.22
C GLN A 189 3.29 -13.31 -6.07
N GLU A 190 4.56 -13.59 -5.78
CA GLU A 190 4.93 -14.49 -4.69
C GLU A 190 4.59 -13.87 -3.32
N ILE A 191 4.86 -12.57 -3.16
CA ILE A 191 4.46 -11.81 -1.97
C ILE A 191 2.95 -11.88 -1.77
N LEU A 192 2.16 -11.59 -2.81
CA LEU A 192 0.70 -11.64 -2.71
C LEU A 192 0.21 -13.04 -2.35
N THR A 193 0.86 -14.09 -2.83
CA THR A 193 0.54 -15.48 -2.46
C THR A 193 0.82 -15.75 -0.99
N VAL A 194 1.94 -15.25 -0.45
CA VAL A 194 2.27 -15.38 0.97
C VAL A 194 1.26 -14.62 1.84
N ILE A 195 0.95 -13.37 1.48
CA ILE A 195 -0.02 -12.56 2.24
C ILE A 195 -1.42 -13.16 2.14
N GLU A 196 -1.82 -13.65 0.95
CA GLU A 196 -3.08 -14.38 0.73
C GLU A 196 -3.19 -15.57 1.72
N GLY A 197 -2.13 -16.36 1.86
CA GLY A 197 -2.06 -17.44 2.84
C GLY A 197 -2.25 -16.97 4.28
N LYS A 198 -1.58 -15.88 4.67
CA LYS A 198 -1.73 -15.30 6.02
C LYS A 198 -3.11 -14.77 6.32
N ILE A 199 -3.78 -14.15 5.35
CA ILE A 199 -5.17 -13.72 5.50
C ILE A 199 -6.08 -14.95 5.66
N ARG A 200 -5.91 -15.98 4.81
CA ARG A 200 -6.69 -17.23 4.88
C ARG A 200 -6.56 -17.94 6.23
N GLU A 201 -5.35 -17.99 6.79
CA GLU A 201 -5.07 -18.55 8.13
C GLU A 201 -5.85 -17.83 9.24
N ASN A 202 -6.17 -16.55 9.06
CA ASN A 202 -6.75 -15.68 10.09
C ASN A 202 -8.19 -15.24 9.77
N LEU A 203 -8.88 -15.85 8.80
CA LEU A 203 -10.22 -15.41 8.36
C LEU A 203 -11.27 -15.34 9.48
N ASN A 204 -11.10 -16.04 10.59
CA ASN A 204 -12.02 -15.99 11.72
C ASN A 204 -11.63 -14.98 12.82
N ASP A 205 -10.53 -14.25 12.64
CA ASP A 205 -10.00 -13.25 13.56
C ASP A 205 -9.65 -11.97 12.79
N TRP A 206 -10.59 -11.02 12.82
CA TRP A 206 -10.43 -9.76 12.11
C TRP A 206 -9.20 -8.98 12.59
N ASN A 207 -8.93 -8.95 13.91
CA ASN A 207 -7.80 -8.22 14.48
C ASN A 207 -6.46 -8.76 13.98
N ASN A 208 -6.34 -10.09 13.84
CA ASN A 208 -5.15 -10.71 13.28
C ASN A 208 -5.09 -10.63 11.73
N THR A 209 -6.22 -10.39 11.07
CA THR A 209 -6.29 -10.22 9.61
C THR A 209 -5.89 -8.80 9.16
N ILE A 210 -6.32 -7.76 9.88
CA ILE A 210 -6.08 -6.34 9.53
C ILE A 210 -4.63 -6.05 9.11
N PRO A 211 -3.59 -6.51 9.84
CA PRO A 211 -2.22 -6.15 9.49
C PRO A 211 -1.83 -6.60 8.07
N TYR A 212 -2.26 -7.80 7.66
CA TYR A 212 -1.98 -8.35 6.34
C TYR A 212 -2.74 -7.61 5.23
N ILE A 213 -3.95 -7.14 5.53
CA ILE A 213 -4.71 -6.28 4.63
C ILE A 213 -3.99 -4.95 4.41
N VAL A 214 -3.53 -4.30 5.48
CA VAL A 214 -2.74 -3.06 5.37
C VAL A 214 -1.50 -3.27 4.49
N ASP A 215 -0.86 -4.44 4.59
CA ASP A 215 0.31 -4.75 3.75
C ASP A 215 -0.06 -4.80 2.24
N ILE A 216 -1.19 -5.40 1.85
CA ILE A 216 -1.63 -5.42 0.43
C ILE A 216 -2.20 -4.07 -0.04
N GLU A 217 -2.84 -3.29 0.85
CA GLU A 217 -3.28 -1.92 0.54
C GLU A 217 -2.10 -1.03 0.17
N ILE A 218 -1.02 -1.12 0.94
CA ILE A 218 0.23 -0.41 0.64
C ILE A 218 0.75 -0.86 -0.73
N ILE A 219 0.63 -2.14 -1.11
CA ILE A 219 1.07 -2.67 -2.42
C ILE A 219 0.22 -2.10 -3.57
N GLY A 220 -1.09 -1.95 -3.39
CA GLY A 220 -1.98 -1.25 -4.31
C GLY A 220 -3.38 -1.86 -4.41
N CYS A 221 -4.34 -1.09 -4.93
CA CYS A 221 -5.74 -1.53 -5.01
C CYS A 221 -5.96 -2.74 -5.93
N ASP A 222 -5.14 -2.94 -6.97
CA ASP A 222 -5.18 -4.16 -7.79
C ASP A 222 -4.78 -5.42 -7.01
N ALA A 223 -3.88 -5.28 -6.02
CA ALA A 223 -3.53 -6.36 -5.12
C ALA A 223 -4.67 -6.65 -4.12
N VAL A 224 -5.29 -5.59 -3.58
CA VAL A 224 -6.45 -5.72 -2.68
C VAL A 224 -7.57 -6.50 -3.36
N THR A 225 -7.99 -6.08 -4.55
CA THR A 225 -9.06 -6.78 -5.29
C THR A 225 -8.64 -8.19 -5.68
N GLY A 226 -7.44 -8.36 -6.25
CA GLY A 226 -6.94 -9.68 -6.69
C GLY A 226 -6.76 -10.72 -5.58
N VAL A 227 -6.58 -10.30 -4.32
CA VAL A 227 -6.47 -11.19 -3.15
C VAL A 227 -7.80 -11.37 -2.45
N LEU A 228 -8.48 -10.27 -2.08
CA LEU A 228 -9.64 -10.34 -1.20
C LEU A 228 -10.91 -10.85 -1.91
N ASP A 229 -11.08 -10.60 -3.22
CA ASP A 229 -12.26 -11.07 -3.96
C ASP A 229 -12.41 -12.59 -3.94
N LYS A 230 -11.29 -13.32 -3.92
CA LYS A 230 -11.26 -14.78 -3.87
C LYS A 230 -11.85 -15.34 -2.57
N MET A 231 -11.79 -14.56 -1.49
CA MET A 231 -12.10 -15.03 -0.15
C MET A 231 -13.54 -14.74 0.28
N LEU A 232 -14.23 -13.77 -0.34
CA LEU A 232 -15.52 -13.27 0.14
C LEU A 232 -16.59 -14.34 0.42
N THR A 233 -16.54 -15.46 -0.30
CA THR A 233 -17.50 -16.56 -0.19
C THR A 233 -16.99 -17.75 0.63
N GLU A 234 -15.77 -17.65 1.16
CA GLU A 234 -15.19 -18.67 2.03
C GLU A 234 -15.82 -18.64 3.42
N ASN A 235 -15.65 -19.75 4.14
CA ASN A 235 -16.13 -19.87 5.51
C ASN A 235 -15.28 -18.98 6.42
N MET A 236 -15.89 -17.92 6.94
CA MET A 236 -15.27 -16.92 7.81
C MET A 236 -16.30 -16.28 8.74
N SER A 237 -15.83 -15.57 9.75
CA SER A 237 -16.69 -14.77 10.63
C SER A 237 -17.36 -13.62 9.87
N SER A 238 -18.58 -13.26 10.28
CA SER A 238 -19.31 -12.11 9.73
C SER A 238 -18.54 -10.80 9.86
N GLU A 239 -17.78 -10.64 10.96
CA GLU A 239 -16.89 -9.50 11.18
C GLU A 239 -15.80 -9.42 10.11
N SER A 240 -15.08 -10.52 9.86
CA SER A 240 -14.05 -10.56 8.84
C SER A 240 -14.62 -10.32 7.46
N ARG A 241 -15.75 -10.94 7.10
CA ARG A 241 -16.39 -10.75 5.80
C ARG A 241 -16.79 -9.30 5.57
N SER A 242 -17.39 -8.66 6.58
CA SER A 242 -17.73 -7.24 6.54
C SER A 242 -16.49 -6.36 6.46
N GLY A 243 -15.41 -6.72 7.15
CA GLY A 243 -14.11 -6.10 7.03
C GLY A 243 -13.58 -6.15 5.60
N LEU A 244 -13.48 -7.34 5.00
CA LEU A 244 -13.00 -7.53 3.62
C LEU A 244 -13.81 -6.72 2.61
N LEU A 245 -15.15 -6.73 2.70
CA LEU A 245 -16.02 -5.95 1.82
C LEU A 245 -15.76 -4.45 1.90
N ARG A 246 -15.51 -3.92 3.10
CA ARG A 246 -15.21 -2.48 3.30
C ARG A 246 -13.86 -2.09 2.69
N GLU A 247 -12.88 -2.98 2.74
CA GLU A 247 -11.56 -2.72 2.15
C GLU A 247 -11.61 -2.82 0.61
N LEU A 248 -12.39 -3.76 0.09
CA LEU A 248 -12.69 -3.84 -1.35
C LEU A 248 -13.45 -2.60 -1.86
N GLU A 249 -14.39 -2.07 -1.08
CA GLU A 249 -15.16 -0.87 -1.44
C GLU A 249 -14.25 0.35 -1.65
N LYS A 250 -13.23 0.53 -0.81
CA LYS A 250 -12.26 1.64 -0.92
C LYS A 250 -11.47 1.59 -2.23
N CYS A 251 -11.24 0.38 -2.76
CA CYS A 251 -10.38 0.16 -3.92
C CYS A 251 -11.14 -0.05 -5.23
N ASP A 252 -12.37 -0.55 -5.19
CA ASP A 252 -13.17 -0.87 -6.37
C ASP A 252 -14.67 -0.79 -6.06
N MET A 253 -15.16 0.44 -5.89
CA MET A 253 -16.55 0.71 -5.58
C MET A 253 -17.51 0.27 -6.70
N LEU A 254 -17.08 0.29 -7.97
CA LEU A 254 -17.92 -0.08 -9.11
C LEU A 254 -18.41 -1.54 -9.04
N ASN A 255 -17.54 -2.46 -8.62
CA ASN A 255 -17.87 -3.89 -8.49
C ASN A 255 -18.43 -4.27 -7.12
N GLN A 256 -18.51 -3.33 -6.18
CA GLN A 256 -19.07 -3.58 -4.85
C GLN A 256 -20.49 -4.19 -4.85
N PRO A 257 -21.41 -3.76 -5.72
CA PRO A 257 -22.76 -4.33 -5.80
C PRO A 257 -22.74 -5.80 -6.18
N GLU A 258 -21.82 -6.21 -7.05
CA GLU A 258 -21.65 -7.62 -7.40
C GLU A 258 -21.15 -8.46 -6.22
N ARG A 259 -20.24 -7.91 -5.42
CA ARG A 259 -19.74 -8.55 -4.19
C ARG A 259 -20.86 -8.69 -3.15
N ILE A 260 -21.67 -7.64 -2.98
CA ILE A 260 -22.83 -7.65 -2.08
C ILE A 260 -23.84 -8.74 -2.48
N MET A 261 -24.14 -8.87 -3.77
CA MET A 261 -25.03 -9.93 -4.27
C MET A 261 -24.52 -11.35 -3.95
N LYS A 262 -23.20 -11.55 -3.91
CA LYS A 262 -22.57 -12.83 -3.55
C LYS A 262 -22.60 -13.07 -2.03
N VAL A 263 -22.48 -12.02 -1.22
CA VAL A 263 -22.31 -12.12 0.23
C VAL A 263 -23.64 -12.17 0.99
N ILE A 264 -24.64 -11.36 0.64
CA ILE A 264 -25.93 -11.32 1.36
C ILE A 264 -26.58 -12.71 1.50
N PRO A 265 -26.60 -13.59 0.47
CA PRO A 265 -27.23 -14.91 0.60
C PRO A 265 -26.54 -15.86 1.58
N ILE A 266 -25.26 -15.64 1.88
CA ILE A 266 -24.46 -16.53 2.74
C ILE A 266 -24.24 -15.95 4.15
N GLU A 267 -24.58 -14.67 4.37
CA GLU A 267 -24.47 -14.04 5.68
C GLU A 267 -25.65 -14.42 6.58
N ASN A 268 -25.36 -15.14 7.65
CA ASN A 268 -26.40 -15.62 8.56
C ASN A 268 -26.72 -14.61 9.67
N ASP A 269 -25.75 -13.78 10.05
CA ASP A 269 -25.94 -12.78 11.10
C ASP A 269 -26.71 -11.58 10.53
N PRO A 270 -27.96 -11.32 10.99
CA PRO A 270 -28.76 -10.22 10.47
C PRO A 270 -28.13 -8.85 10.75
N GLU A 271 -27.38 -8.69 11.85
CA GLU A 271 -26.72 -7.41 12.16
C GLU A 271 -25.67 -7.07 11.09
N TYR A 272 -24.84 -8.06 10.70
CA TYR A 272 -23.85 -7.86 9.65
C TYR A 272 -24.48 -7.84 8.26
N ARG A 273 -25.47 -8.70 8.00
CA ARG A 273 -26.17 -8.76 6.71
C ARG A 273 -26.81 -7.42 6.37
N CYS A 274 -27.40 -6.72 7.34
CA CYS A 274 -28.02 -5.41 7.10
C CYS A 274 -27.00 -4.35 6.66
N ARG A 275 -25.75 -4.44 7.11
CA ARG A 275 -24.68 -3.49 6.72
C ARG A 275 -24.30 -3.58 5.24
N TYR A 276 -24.65 -4.67 4.56
CA TYR A 276 -24.37 -4.84 3.13
C TYR A 276 -25.44 -4.21 2.24
N TYR A 277 -26.61 -3.88 2.78
CA TYR A 277 -27.65 -3.23 2.00
C TYR A 277 -27.28 -1.76 1.75
N PRO A 278 -27.54 -1.25 0.54
CA PRO A 278 -27.19 0.12 0.19
C PRO A 278 -28.07 1.11 0.96
N TYR A 279 -27.47 1.95 1.81
CA TYR A 279 -28.17 3.00 2.54
C TYR A 279 -27.88 4.38 1.93
N LEU A 280 -28.90 4.99 1.32
CA LEU A 280 -28.78 6.24 0.52
C LEU A 280 -28.09 7.41 1.24
N PRO A 281 -28.33 7.68 2.55
CA PRO A 281 -27.60 8.75 3.22
C PRO A 281 -26.10 8.57 3.20
N PHE A 282 -25.53 7.36 3.14
CA PHE A 282 -24.07 7.18 3.01
C PHE A 282 -23.60 7.26 1.55
N ILE A 283 -24.48 6.90 0.60
CA ILE A 283 -24.22 7.03 -0.84
C ILE A 283 -24.26 8.52 -1.26
N PHE A 284 -25.07 9.36 -0.62
CA PHE A 284 -25.28 10.77 -0.98
C PHE A 284 -24.81 11.81 0.06
N ASN A 285 -24.52 11.46 1.33
CA ASN A 285 -23.92 12.39 2.29
C ASN A 285 -22.40 12.33 2.21
N GLY A 286 -21.85 13.11 1.30
CA GLY A 286 -20.44 13.51 1.33
C GLY A 286 -20.30 14.74 0.47
N GLU A 287 -20.73 15.87 1.04
CA GLU A 287 -20.68 17.24 0.51
C GLU A 287 -21.37 17.45 -0.85
N ALA A 288 -21.94 18.63 -1.06
CA ALA A 288 -22.44 19.04 -2.37
C ALA A 288 -21.25 19.10 -3.33
N ALA A 289 -20.99 18.00 -4.01
CA ALA A 289 -19.84 17.89 -4.87
C ALA A 289 -20.09 18.60 -6.21
N PRO A 290 -19.04 19.19 -6.82
CA PRO A 290 -19.15 20.02 -8.01
C PRO A 290 -19.70 19.25 -9.22
N ALA A 291 -20.18 19.97 -10.24
CA ALA A 291 -20.96 19.44 -11.37
C ALA A 291 -20.25 18.39 -12.26
N ASP A 292 -18.95 18.13 -12.08
CA ASP A 292 -18.14 17.20 -12.90
C ASP A 292 -17.61 16.00 -12.08
N ASN A 293 -18.46 15.35 -11.29
CA ASN A 293 -18.01 14.50 -10.20
C ASN A 293 -17.84 13.01 -10.58
N ASP A 294 -16.59 12.56 -10.74
CA ASP A 294 -16.17 11.15 -10.91
C ASP A 294 -16.80 10.20 -9.86
N LYS A 295 -17.18 10.69 -8.68
CA LYS A 295 -17.83 9.90 -7.62
C LYS A 295 -19.14 9.21 -8.04
N TYR A 296 -19.88 9.77 -9.01
CA TYR A 296 -21.09 9.12 -9.54
C TYR A 296 -20.78 7.99 -10.54
N ARG A 297 -19.62 8.04 -11.21
CA ARG A 297 -19.14 6.98 -12.11
C ARG A 297 -18.92 5.67 -11.34
N ASP A 298 -18.52 5.78 -10.08
CA ASP A 298 -18.17 4.65 -9.21
C ASP A 298 -19.39 4.01 -8.53
N MET A 299 -20.54 4.71 -8.49
CA MET A 299 -21.79 4.19 -7.94
C MET A 299 -22.67 3.49 -8.97
N ARG A 300 -22.25 3.46 -10.25
CA ARG A 300 -23.03 2.89 -11.36
C ARG A 300 -23.46 1.44 -11.11
N GLY A 301 -22.65 0.65 -10.41
CA GLY A 301 -23.00 -0.73 -10.08
C GLY A 301 -24.30 -0.84 -9.28
N TYR A 302 -24.58 0.11 -8.36
CA TYR A 302 -25.73 0.07 -7.46
C TYR A 302 -27.04 0.44 -8.17
N VAL A 303 -26.93 1.04 -9.35
CA VAL A 303 -28.06 1.43 -10.19
C VAL A 303 -28.26 0.49 -11.38
N MET A 304 -27.42 -0.55 -11.51
CA MET A 304 -27.57 -1.56 -12.56
C MET A 304 -28.85 -2.40 -12.34
N PRO A 305 -29.62 -2.69 -13.39
CA PRO A 305 -30.82 -3.50 -13.31
C PRO A 305 -30.64 -4.83 -12.57
N LYS A 306 -29.51 -5.53 -12.81
CA LYS A 306 -29.18 -6.78 -12.10
C LYS A 306 -29.23 -6.64 -10.57
N PHE A 307 -28.70 -5.53 -10.04
CA PHE A 307 -28.63 -5.29 -8.61
C PHE A 307 -29.99 -4.86 -8.04
N ILE A 308 -30.74 -4.03 -8.78
CA ILE A 308 -32.10 -3.66 -8.41
C ILE A 308 -33.03 -4.89 -8.35
N ASN A 309 -32.91 -5.80 -9.31
CA ASN A 309 -33.64 -7.07 -9.30
C ASN A 309 -33.28 -7.93 -8.11
N PHE A 310 -31.99 -8.10 -7.87
CA PHE A 310 -31.51 -8.83 -6.70
C PHE A 310 -32.15 -8.30 -5.41
N LEU A 311 -32.20 -6.97 -5.20
CA LEU A 311 -32.85 -6.40 -4.03
C LEU A 311 -34.36 -6.66 -3.97
N LYS A 312 -35.08 -6.55 -5.10
CA LYS A 312 -36.52 -6.86 -5.17
C LYS A 312 -36.83 -8.31 -4.79
N GLU A 313 -36.07 -9.25 -5.32
CA GLU A 313 -36.20 -10.66 -5.00
C GLU A 313 -35.83 -10.93 -3.54
N ARG A 314 -34.76 -10.29 -3.06
CA ARG A 314 -34.27 -10.48 -1.71
C ARG A 314 -35.24 -9.97 -0.65
N ILE A 315 -35.95 -8.85 -0.87
CA ILE A 315 -36.96 -8.30 0.04
C ILE A 315 -38.03 -9.34 0.41
N LEU A 316 -38.43 -10.20 -0.54
CA LEU A 316 -39.48 -11.20 -0.33
C LEU A 316 -39.08 -12.30 0.66
N VAL A 317 -37.77 -12.56 0.79
CA VAL A 317 -37.20 -13.65 1.58
C VAL A 317 -36.31 -13.17 2.73
N GLU A 318 -36.18 -11.85 2.93
CA GLU A 318 -35.34 -11.28 3.99
C GLU A 318 -36.07 -11.32 5.34
N GLU A 319 -35.56 -12.13 6.27
CA GLU A 319 -36.15 -12.34 7.59
C GLU A 319 -35.99 -11.13 8.52
N SER A 320 -34.90 -10.36 8.37
CA SER A 320 -34.66 -9.17 9.18
C SER A 320 -35.50 -7.98 8.70
N GLN A 321 -36.36 -7.47 9.57
CA GLN A 321 -37.17 -6.27 9.28
C GLN A 321 -36.29 -5.07 8.91
N SER A 322 -35.19 -4.84 9.64
CA SER A 322 -34.28 -3.71 9.38
C SER A 322 -33.66 -3.80 7.98
N CYS A 323 -33.13 -4.98 7.61
CA CYS A 323 -32.51 -5.20 6.30
C CYS A 323 -33.54 -4.98 5.17
N ARG A 324 -34.77 -5.44 5.39
CA ARG A 324 -35.88 -5.28 4.43
C ARG A 324 -36.24 -3.82 4.24
N GLU A 325 -36.38 -3.07 5.33
CA GLU A 325 -36.67 -1.63 5.31
C GLU A 325 -35.57 -0.84 4.59
N ASP A 326 -34.29 -1.18 4.79
CA ASP A 326 -33.17 -0.55 4.08
C ASP A 326 -33.23 -0.79 2.57
N ALA A 327 -33.50 -2.03 2.15
CA ALA A 327 -33.66 -2.39 0.74
C ALA A 327 -34.88 -1.71 0.10
N GLU A 328 -36.03 -1.70 0.78
CA GLU A 328 -37.25 -1.04 0.33
C GLU A 328 -37.06 0.48 0.22
N TYR A 329 -36.38 1.08 1.20
CA TYR A 329 -36.02 2.49 1.18
C TYR A 329 -35.12 2.81 -0.01
N PHE A 330 -34.11 1.97 -0.27
CA PHE A 330 -33.24 2.11 -1.43
C PHE A 330 -34.02 2.11 -2.74
N ILE A 331 -34.86 1.10 -2.96
CA ILE A 331 -35.67 0.97 -4.18
C ILE A 331 -36.68 2.12 -4.32
N LYS A 332 -37.33 2.55 -3.22
CA LYS A 332 -38.31 3.64 -3.26
C LYS A 332 -37.68 4.98 -3.64
N LYS A 333 -36.44 5.20 -3.23
CA LYS A 333 -35.69 6.44 -3.47
C LYS A 333 -34.84 6.37 -4.73
N PHE A 334 -34.60 5.17 -5.26
CA PHE A 334 -33.97 4.97 -6.55
C PHE A 334 -34.70 5.77 -7.61
N LYS A 335 -33.97 6.70 -8.22
CA LYS A 335 -34.38 7.41 -9.43
C LYS A 335 -33.37 7.02 -10.50
N PRO A 336 -33.81 6.44 -11.64
CA PRO A 336 -32.95 6.29 -12.79
C PRO A 336 -32.29 7.63 -13.11
N PHE A 337 -31.04 7.60 -13.57
CA PHE A 337 -30.31 8.82 -13.89
C PHE A 337 -31.14 9.68 -14.85
N LYS A 338 -31.32 10.96 -14.50
CA LYS A 338 -31.91 11.91 -15.43
C LYS A 338 -30.79 12.31 -16.40
N PRO A 339 -30.96 12.18 -17.72
CA PRO A 339 -29.98 12.69 -18.67
C PRO A 339 -29.69 14.15 -18.35
N ASP A 340 -28.41 14.51 -18.26
CA ASP A 340 -28.00 15.90 -18.15
C ASP A 340 -27.39 16.39 -19.47
N SER A 341 -27.30 17.71 -19.62
CA SER A 341 -26.90 18.36 -20.87
C SER A 341 -25.39 18.44 -21.08
N THR A 342 -24.59 17.79 -20.22
CA THR A 342 -23.12 17.85 -20.23
C THR A 342 -22.49 16.71 -21.03
N HIS A 343 -23.26 15.65 -21.31
CA HIS A 343 -22.83 14.51 -22.11
C HIS A 343 -23.21 14.67 -23.58
N LEU A 344 -22.35 14.18 -24.49
CA LEU A 344 -22.66 14.15 -25.91
C LEU A 344 -23.91 13.32 -26.15
N LEU A 345 -24.81 13.84 -26.99
CA LEU A 345 -26.12 13.25 -27.25
C LEU A 345 -26.04 11.79 -27.72
N GLN A 346 -25.01 11.43 -28.49
CA GLN A 346 -24.77 10.04 -28.90
C GLN A 346 -24.49 9.10 -27.71
N TYR A 347 -23.68 9.56 -26.74
CA TYR A 347 -23.40 8.78 -25.53
C TYR A 347 -24.66 8.53 -24.70
N LEU A 348 -25.56 9.52 -24.64
CA LEU A 348 -26.86 9.37 -23.97
C LEU A 348 -27.77 8.39 -24.73
N MET A 349 -27.75 8.40 -26.07
CA MET A 349 -28.52 7.46 -26.89
C MET A 349 -28.04 6.01 -26.71
N ASP A 350 -26.72 5.80 -26.69
CA ASP A 350 -26.13 4.49 -26.46
C ASP A 350 -26.50 3.95 -25.06
N ASP A 351 -26.41 4.80 -24.01
CA ASP A 351 -26.82 4.44 -22.66
C ASP A 351 -28.33 4.10 -22.59
N PHE A 352 -29.19 4.85 -23.28
CA PHE A 352 -30.62 4.57 -23.32
C PHE A 352 -30.97 3.28 -24.05
N GLN A 353 -30.29 2.98 -25.15
CA GLN A 353 -30.45 1.72 -25.88
C GLN A 353 -30.03 0.54 -25.01
N ASN A 354 -28.86 0.63 -24.38
CA ASN A 354 -28.38 -0.38 -23.44
C ASN A 354 -29.38 -0.61 -22.29
N TYR A 355 -29.91 0.48 -21.71
CA TYR A 355 -30.90 0.40 -20.64
C TYR A 355 -32.20 -0.26 -21.11
N LEU A 356 -32.70 0.10 -22.31
CA LEU A 356 -33.93 -0.46 -22.84
C LEU A 356 -33.79 -1.96 -23.16
N GLU A 357 -32.67 -2.37 -23.75
CA GLU A 357 -32.37 -3.77 -24.03
C GLU A 357 -32.22 -4.58 -22.73
N GLU A 358 -31.58 -4.01 -21.71
CA GLU A 358 -31.44 -4.63 -20.41
C GLU A 358 -32.80 -4.80 -19.72
N VAL A 359 -33.62 -3.75 -19.67
CA VAL A 359 -34.99 -3.77 -19.11
C VAL A 359 -35.87 -4.83 -19.78
N ASN A 360 -35.73 -5.05 -21.09
CA ASN A 360 -36.46 -6.08 -21.81
C ASN A 360 -35.96 -7.50 -21.53
N ASN A 361 -34.64 -7.71 -21.51
CA ASN A 361 -34.04 -9.02 -21.26
C ASN A 361 -34.37 -9.56 -19.86
N TYR A 362 -34.61 -8.66 -18.89
CA TYR A 362 -35.05 -9.02 -17.54
C TYR A 362 -36.58 -9.02 -17.34
N GLY A 363 -37.37 -8.87 -18.41
CA GLY A 363 -38.82 -8.98 -18.36
C GLY A 363 -39.53 -7.84 -17.61
N TRP A 364 -38.89 -6.68 -17.45
CA TRP A 364 -39.51 -5.55 -16.74
C TRP A 364 -40.56 -4.83 -17.58
N ILE A 365 -40.40 -4.91 -18.89
CA ILE A 365 -41.47 -4.59 -19.83
C ILE A 365 -42.19 -5.90 -20.13
N ASN A 366 -43.21 -6.22 -19.34
CA ASN A 366 -44.02 -7.45 -19.47
C ASN A 366 -44.85 -7.54 -20.77
N GLU A 367 -44.74 -6.55 -21.65
CA GLU A 367 -45.46 -6.48 -22.92
C GLU A 367 -44.43 -6.29 -24.05
N ASN A 368 -44.14 -7.34 -24.80
CA ASN A 368 -43.23 -7.27 -25.97
C ASN A 368 -43.58 -6.12 -26.93
N THR A 369 -44.87 -5.76 -27.01
CA THR A 369 -45.38 -4.60 -27.75
C THR A 369 -44.87 -3.27 -27.23
N LYS A 370 -44.76 -3.07 -25.91
CA LYS A 370 -44.22 -1.83 -25.32
C LYS A 370 -42.71 -1.73 -25.48
N TYR A 371 -41.98 -2.84 -25.40
CA TYR A 371 -40.55 -2.83 -25.69
C TYR A 371 -40.29 -2.46 -27.16
N ALA A 372 -41.03 -3.08 -28.09
CA ALA A 372 -40.94 -2.77 -29.50
C ALA A 372 -41.30 -1.30 -29.78
N GLU A 373 -42.32 -0.75 -29.11
CA GLU A 373 -42.70 0.66 -29.20
C GLU A 373 -41.56 1.58 -28.71
N TYR A 374 -41.00 1.32 -27.52
CA TYR A 374 -39.89 2.11 -26.98
C TYR A 374 -38.61 1.99 -27.83
N LYS A 375 -38.32 0.80 -28.34
CA LYS A 375 -37.17 0.58 -29.23
C LYS A 375 -37.33 1.36 -30.52
N THR A 376 -38.51 1.30 -31.13
CA THR A 376 -38.85 2.07 -32.34
C THR A 376 -38.76 3.58 -32.09
N GLN A 377 -39.23 4.06 -30.93
CA GLN A 377 -39.14 5.48 -30.58
C GLN A 377 -37.70 5.94 -30.34
N LEU A 378 -36.85 5.09 -29.74
CA LEU A 378 -35.43 5.36 -29.54
C LEU A 378 -34.62 5.34 -30.84
N GLU A 379 -34.85 4.35 -31.72
CA GLU A 379 -34.26 4.28 -33.06
C GLU A 379 -34.70 5.46 -33.93
N TYR A 380 -35.98 5.86 -33.85
CA TYR A 380 -36.49 7.06 -34.52
C TYR A 380 -35.83 8.33 -33.99
N ALA A 381 -35.66 8.46 -32.67
CA ALA A 381 -34.96 9.60 -32.08
C ALA A 381 -33.50 9.65 -32.54
N GLU A 382 -32.77 8.53 -32.55
CA GLU A 382 -31.40 8.44 -33.04
C GLU A 382 -31.27 8.89 -34.50
N THR A 383 -32.16 8.39 -35.35
CA THR A 383 -32.16 8.69 -36.79
C THR A 383 -32.45 10.17 -37.09
N ASN A 384 -33.23 10.86 -36.25
CA ASN A 384 -33.57 12.28 -36.43
C ASN A 384 -32.63 13.24 -35.68
N ILE A 385 -31.70 12.69 -34.90
CA ILE A 385 -30.67 13.44 -34.17
C ILE A 385 -29.36 13.50 -34.98
N ALA A 386 -29.08 12.49 -35.80
CA ALA A 386 -28.00 12.49 -36.81
C ALA A 386 -28.30 13.45 -37.97
#